data_AF-A0A352EDW2-F1
#
_entry.id   AF-A0A352EDW2-F1
#
_cell.length_a   1.000
_cell.length_b   1.000
_cell.length_c   1.000
_cell.angle_alpha   90.00
_cell.angle_beta   90.00
_cell.angle_gamma   90.00
#
_symmetry.space_group_name_H-M   'P 1'
#
loop_
_entity.id
_entity.type
_entity.pdbx_description
1 polymer ?
#
loop_
_entity_poly.entity_id
_entity_poly.type
_entity_poly.pdbx_seq_one_letter_code
_entity_poly.pdbx_strand_id
1 'polypeptide(L)' 'GVEDETLACGTGAVASAMVAVSQGKTTSPVTLQALGGQLTVSFDGTGPFKNVILQGPAVFVFNGTIDL' A
#
# COMPACT_ATOMS: atom_id res chain seq x y z
N GLY A 1 5.14 17.86 -4.28
CA GLY A 1 4.98 16.42 -3.96
C GLY A 1 6.24 15.71 -4.38
N VAL A 2 6.50 14.54 -3.82
CA VAL A 2 7.66 13.67 -4.13
C VAL A 2 7.31 12.64 -5.21
N GLU A 3 6.35 13.00 -6.06
CA GLU A 3 5.55 12.05 -6.85
C GLU A 3 6.33 11.52 -8.07
N ASP A 4 7.42 12.19 -8.43
CA ASP A 4 8.36 11.78 -9.49
C ASP A 4 9.58 11.01 -8.92
N GLU A 5 9.76 10.99 -7.59
CA GLU A 5 10.86 10.32 -6.90
C GLU A 5 10.43 9.07 -6.11
N THR A 6 9.18 8.99 -5.65
CA THR A 6 8.71 7.85 -4.85
C THR A 6 8.23 6.68 -5.71
N LEU A 7 9.00 5.59 -5.71
CA LEU A 7 8.69 4.36 -6.46
C LEU A 7 7.46 3.59 -5.94
N ALA A 8 6.99 3.90 -4.72
CA ALA A 8 5.77 3.37 -4.15
C ALA A 8 5.16 4.38 -3.17
N CYS A 9 3.84 4.63 -3.27
CA CYS A 9 3.07 5.41 -2.30
C CYS A 9 2.04 4.52 -1.61
N GLY A 10 2.30 4.14 -0.36
CA GLY A 10 1.43 3.23 0.40
C GLY A 10 -0.01 3.76 0.55
N THR A 11 -0.17 5.05 0.81
CA THR A 11 -1.48 5.69 0.95
C THR A 11 -2.29 5.65 -0.37
N GLY A 12 -1.63 5.90 -1.49
CA GLY A 12 -2.26 5.84 -2.82
C GLY A 12 -2.69 4.40 -3.19
N ALA A 13 -1.88 3.40 -2.82
CA ALA A 13 -2.21 1.99 -3.02
C ALA A 13 -3.46 1.57 -2.24
N VAL A 14 -3.57 2.00 -0.97
CA VAL A 14 -4.75 1.75 -0.13
C VAL A 14 -6.01 2.39 -0.71
N ALA A 15 -5.94 3.67 -1.09
CA ALA A 15 -7.08 4.38 -1.67
C ALA A 15 -7.56 3.72 -2.97
N SER A 16 -6.63 3.33 -3.84
CA SER A 16 -6.93 2.66 -5.12
C SER A 16 -7.61 1.31 -4.90
N ALA A 17 -7.14 0.52 -3.93
CA ALA A 17 -7.74 -0.77 -3.56
C ALA A 17 -9.19 -0.61 -3.06
N MET A 18 -9.44 0.38 -2.19
CA MET A 18 -10.77 0.67 -1.66
C MET A 18 -11.76 1.07 -2.75
N VAL A 19 -11.34 1.92 -3.70
CA VAL A 19 -12.18 2.33 -4.84
C VAL A 19 -12.47 1.15 -5.77
N ALA A 20 -11.50 0.29 -6.04
CA ALA A 20 -11.71 -0.88 -6.89
C ALA A 20 -12.70 -1.87 -6.26
N VAL A 21 -12.62 -2.09 -4.94
CA VAL A 21 -13.58 -2.93 -4.21
C VAL A 21 -14.96 -2.30 -4.14
N SER A 22 -15.08 -0.99 -3.87
CA SER A 22 -16.38 -0.32 -3.81
C SER A 22 -17.11 -0.27 -5.16
N GLN A 23 -16.35 -0.27 -6.27
CA GLN A 23 -16.90 -0.37 -7.63
C GLN A 23 -17.19 -1.83 -8.06
N GLY A 24 -16.97 -2.82 -7.19
CA GLY A 24 -17.19 -4.23 -7.51
C GLY A 24 -16.22 -4.82 -8.55
N LYS A 25 -15.09 -4.14 -8.80
CA LYS A 25 -14.08 -4.58 -9.77
C LYS A 25 -13.15 -5.66 -9.23
N THR A 26 -13.04 -5.75 -7.90
CA THR A 26 -12.25 -6.76 -7.19
C THR A 26 -12.80 -6.94 -5.77
N THR A 27 -12.28 -7.91 -5.03
CA THR A 27 -12.58 -8.12 -3.61
C THR A 27 -11.30 -8.00 -2.76
N SER A 28 -11.44 -7.63 -1.50
CA SER A 28 -10.35 -7.67 -0.50
C SER A 28 -9.97 -9.14 -0.21
N PRO A 29 -8.67 -9.48 -0.10
CA PRO A 29 -7.50 -8.60 -0.23
C PRO A 29 -7.16 -8.27 -1.70
N VAL A 30 -6.68 -7.05 -1.94
CA VAL A 30 -6.29 -6.55 -3.27
C VAL A 30 -4.78 -6.55 -3.39
N THR A 31 -4.25 -7.14 -4.46
CA THR A 31 -2.82 -7.09 -4.80
C THR A 31 -2.58 -6.03 -5.88
N LEU A 32 -1.61 -5.14 -5.66
CA LEU A 32 -1.21 -4.07 -6.57
C LEU A 32 0.27 -4.23 -6.93
N GLN A 33 0.62 -3.88 -8.17
CA GLN A 33 2.00 -3.79 -8.60
C GLN A 33 2.40 -2.32 -8.67
N ALA A 34 3.36 -1.92 -7.83
CA ALA A 34 4.02 -0.62 -7.89
C ALA A 34 5.44 -0.78 -8.45
N LEU A 35 6.06 0.32 -8.87
CA LEU A 35 7.45 0.30 -9.37
C LEU A 35 8.43 -0.17 -8.28
N GLY A 36 8.16 0.15 -7.02
CA GLY A 36 8.94 -0.28 -5.86
C GLY A 36 8.66 -1.70 -5.37
N GLY A 37 7.75 -2.45 -6.01
CA GLY A 37 7.42 -3.83 -5.67
C GLY A 37 5.92 -4.10 -5.51
N GLN A 38 5.60 -5.35 -5.16
CA GLN A 38 4.23 -5.79 -4.94
C GLN A 38 3.72 -5.33 -3.58
N LEU A 39 2.50 -4.79 -3.56
CA LEU A 39 1.79 -4.40 -2.35
C LEU A 39 0.47 -5.17 -2.25
N THR A 40 0.10 -5.58 -1.04
CA THR A 40 -1.18 -6.20 -0.74
C THR A 40 -1.92 -5.34 0.27
N VAL A 41 -3.16 -4.99 -0.06
CA VAL A 41 -4.05 -4.22 0.80
C VAL A 41 -5.23 -5.10 1.20
N SER A 42 -5.45 -5.24 2.50
CA SER A 42 -6.65 -5.87 3.06
C SER A 42 -7.40 -4.90 3.98
N PHE A 43 -8.72 -5.04 4.00
CA PHE A 43 -9.62 -4.28 4.85
C PHE A 43 -10.96 -4.98 4.92
N ASP A 44 -11.73 -4.63 5.95
CA ASP A 44 -13.08 -5.12 6.17
C ASP A 44 -14.13 -4.13 5.64
N GLY A 45 -15.14 -4.69 4.97
CA GLY A 45 -16.31 -3.98 4.47
C GLY A 45 -16.17 -3.42 3.05
N THR A 46 -17.31 -3.04 2.46
CA THR A 46 -17.43 -2.38 1.14
C THR A 46 -17.95 -0.94 1.27
N GLY A 47 -17.90 -0.38 2.49
CA GLY A 47 -18.37 0.94 2.89
C GLY A 47 -17.37 1.60 3.85
N PRO A 48 -17.75 2.08 5.06
CA PRO A 48 -16.75 2.56 6.01
C PRO A 48 -15.72 1.46 6.29
N PHE A 49 -14.53 1.62 5.72
CA PHE A 49 -13.48 0.62 5.75
C PHE A 49 -12.84 0.58 7.14
N LYS A 50 -12.64 -0.64 7.66
CA LYS A 50 -12.00 -0.89 8.95
C LYS A 50 -10.86 -1.87 8.79
N ASN A 51 -9.98 -1.91 9.79
CA ASN A 51 -8.88 -2.87 9.87
C ASN A 51 -8.03 -2.88 8.59
N VAL A 52 -7.65 -1.69 8.13
CA VAL A 52 -6.86 -1.52 6.90
C VAL A 52 -5.43 -1.96 7.17
N ILE A 53 -4.96 -2.95 6.41
CA ILE A 53 -3.60 -3.47 6.47
C ILE A 53 -2.97 -3.32 5.09
N LEU A 54 -1.79 -2.69 5.05
CA LEU A 54 -0.92 -2.62 3.89
C LEU A 54 0.29 -3.50 4.16
N GLN A 55 0.55 -4.47 3.28
CA GLN A 55 1.71 -5.35 3.33
C GLN A 55 2.55 -5.15 2.07
N GLY A 56 3.87 -5.20 2.24
CA GLY A 56 4.82 -5.08 1.15
C GLY A 56 6.19 -5.61 1.58
N PRO A 57 7.10 -5.83 0.63
CA PRO A 57 8.44 -6.28 0.94
C PRO A 57 9.21 -5.21 1.70
N ALA A 58 9.98 -5.63 2.71
CA ALA A 58 10.94 -4.79 3.39
C ALA A 58 12.32 -5.46 3.29
N VAL A 59 13.31 -4.71 2.79
CA VAL A 59 14.67 -5.19 2.64
C VAL A 59 15.58 -4.35 3.52
N PHE A 60 16.34 -5.01 4.38
CA PHE A 60 17.38 -4.35 5.15
C PHE A 60 18.53 -3.95 4.20
N VAL A 61 18.84 -2.65 4.15
CA VAL A 61 19.88 -2.12 3.26
C VAL A 61 21.20 -1.90 4.00
N PHE A 62 21.16 -1.27 5.18
CA PHE A 62 22.34 -1.02 6.01
C PHE A 62 21.94 -0.71 7.46
N ASN A 63 22.92 -0.72 8.35
CA ASN A 63 22.83 -0.21 9.73
C ASN A 63 23.97 0.78 10.00
N GLY A 64 23.73 1.79 10.83
CA GLY A 64 24.71 2.80 11.18
C GLY A 64 24.36 3.51 12.51
N THR A 65 25.33 4.22 13.06
CA THR A 65 25.18 5.02 14.29
C THR A 65 25.28 6.50 13.92
N ILE A 66 24.43 7.34 14.50
CA ILE A 66 24.50 8.80 14.38
C ILE A 66 24.69 9.39 15.78
N ASP A 67 25.71 10.22 15.95
CA ASP A 67 25.87 11.03 17.16
C ASP A 67 24.98 12.27 17.04
N LEU A 68 24.16 12.53 18.07
CA LEU A 68 23.20 13.63 18.13
C LEU A 68 23.82 14.88 18.78
#